data_AF-A0A514EBL6-F1
#
_entry.id   AF-A0A514EBL6-F1
#
_cell.length_a   1.000
_cell.length_b   1.000
_cell.length_c   1.000
_cell.angle_alpha   90.00
_cell.angle_beta   90.00
_cell.angle_gamma   90.00
#
_symmetry.space_group_name_H-M   'P 1'
#
loop_
_entity.id
_entity.type
_entity.pdbx_description
1 polymer ?
#
loop_
_entity_poly.entity_id
_entity_poly.type
_entity_poly.pdbx_seq_one_letter_code
_entity_poly.pdbx_strand_id
1 'polypeptide(L)'
;MKHRLSVLPLLLVLGLAAGARAETLLVERIKQEPVAAMPARGLSMGEVESRYGAPQSKLEPRGGQKRQWPTINRWVYPAFTVYFEKHKVVDVVANKADANEVGPKPAIR
;
A
#
# COMPACT_ATOMS: atom_id res chain seq x y z
N MET A 1 -55.48 36.16 -19.62
CA MET A 1 -55.21 34.76 -19.21
C MET A 1 -53.73 34.47 -19.45
N LYS A 2 -52.80 35.04 -18.67
CA LYS A 2 -52.19 34.51 -17.43
C LYS A 2 -51.54 33.11 -17.55
N HIS A 3 -50.77 32.81 -18.61
CA HIS A 3 -49.95 31.59 -18.65
C HIS A 3 -48.47 31.78 -19.01
N ARG A 4 -48.00 33.02 -19.22
CA ARG A 4 -46.62 33.26 -19.69
C ARG A 4 -45.57 33.46 -18.60
N LEU A 5 -45.97 33.53 -17.32
CA LEU A 5 -45.05 33.75 -16.20
C LEU A 5 -44.65 32.48 -15.42
N SER A 6 -45.16 31.30 -15.77
CA SER A 6 -44.98 30.09 -14.94
C SER A 6 -43.85 29.16 -15.38
N VAL A 7 -43.07 29.53 -16.40
CA VAL A 7 -41.93 28.72 -16.89
C VAL A 7 -40.61 29.14 -16.24
N LEU A 8 -40.58 30.32 -15.61
CA LEU A 8 -39.39 30.89 -14.98
C LEU A 8 -38.85 30.10 -13.75
N PRO A 9 -39.66 29.42 -12.90
CA PRO A 9 -39.09 28.70 -11.77
C PRO A 9 -38.51 27.33 -12.17
N LEU A 10 -38.90 26.78 -13.31
CA LEU A 10 -38.46 25.45 -13.76
C LEU A 10 -37.02 25.47 -14.30
N LEU A 11 -36.58 26.57 -14.91
CA LEU A 11 -35.21 26.74 -15.40
C LEU A 11 -34.21 27.10 -14.29
N LEU A 12 -34.67 27.69 -13.18
CA LEU A 12 -33.78 28.07 -12.06
C LEU A 12 -33.34 26.86 -11.22
N VAL A 13 -34.12 25.78 -11.19
CA VAL A 13 -33.79 24.56 -10.42
C VAL A 13 -32.75 23.68 -11.13
N LEU A 14 -32.62 23.77 -12.46
CA LEU A 14 -31.72 22.88 -13.23
C LEU A 14 -30.23 23.25 -13.12
N GLY A 15 -29.90 24.44 -12.61
CA GLY A 15 -28.52 24.93 -12.49
C GLY A 15 -27.74 24.39 -11.28
N LEU A 16 -28.41 23.77 -10.29
CA LEU A 16 -27.75 23.32 -9.05
C LEU A 16 -27.13 21.91 -9.13
N ALA A 17 -27.21 21.22 -10.26
CA ALA A 17 -26.71 19.84 -10.39
C ALA A 17 -25.26 19.73 -10.91
N ALA A 18 -24.59 20.84 -11.21
CA ALA A 18 -23.25 20.83 -11.80
C ALA A 18 -22.15 20.89 -10.72
N GLY A 19 -21.93 19.78 -10.01
CA GLY A 19 -20.88 19.74 -9.00
C GLY A 19 -20.64 18.41 -8.31
N ALA A 20 -20.94 17.27 -8.94
CA ALA A 20 -20.44 16.00 -8.44
C ALA A 20 -18.93 15.93 -8.73
N ARG A 21 -18.11 16.37 -7.76
CA ARG A 21 -16.69 16.07 -7.73
C ARG A 21 -16.57 14.60 -7.37
N ALA A 22 -16.35 13.75 -8.37
CA ALA A 22 -16.00 12.37 -8.14
C ALA A 22 -14.66 12.35 -7.40
N GLU A 23 -14.69 12.04 -6.11
CA GLU A 23 -13.51 11.66 -5.37
C GLU A 23 -13.00 10.36 -5.97
N THR A 24 -11.94 10.45 -6.78
CA THR A 24 -11.20 9.29 -7.23
C THR A 24 -10.58 8.64 -6.00
N LEU A 25 -11.23 7.59 -5.50
CA LEU A 25 -10.71 6.76 -4.44
C LEU A 25 -9.32 6.24 -4.83
N LEU A 26 -8.46 6.14 -3.81
CA LEU A 26 -7.04 5.76 -3.74
C LEU A 26 -6.61 4.48 -4.50
N VAL A 27 -7.44 3.90 -5.36
CA VAL A 27 -7.18 2.66 -6.10
C VAL A 27 -6.31 2.91 -7.34
N GLU A 28 -6.34 4.11 -7.93
CA GLU A 28 -5.54 4.42 -9.13
C GLU A 28 -4.08 4.79 -8.84
N ARG A 29 -3.72 5.09 -7.58
CA ARG A 29 -2.33 5.41 -7.22
C ARG A 29 -1.39 4.19 -7.24
N ILE A 30 -1.92 2.97 -7.23
CA ILE A 30 -1.09 1.75 -7.37
C ILE A 30 -0.43 1.69 -8.76
N LYS A 31 -0.88 2.50 -9.75
CA LYS A 31 -0.33 2.48 -11.12
C LYS A 31 0.86 3.42 -11.38
N GLN A 32 1.20 4.37 -10.48
CA GLN A 32 2.14 5.45 -10.85
C GLN A 32 3.44 5.50 -10.08
N GLU A 33 3.59 4.76 -8.98
CA GLU A 33 4.92 4.46 -8.46
C GLU A 33 5.35 3.10 -9.01
N PRO A 34 6.55 2.98 -9.61
CA PRO A 34 7.14 1.67 -9.75
C PRO A 34 7.36 1.20 -8.31
N VAL A 35 6.41 0.42 -7.78
CA VAL A 35 6.67 -0.46 -6.65
C VAL A 35 7.93 -1.21 -7.06
N ALA A 36 9.08 -0.78 -6.55
CA ALA A 36 10.39 -1.27 -7.00
C ALA A 36 10.29 -2.79 -6.94
N ALA A 37 10.31 -3.44 -8.12
CA ALA A 37 9.68 -4.74 -8.33
C ALA A 37 9.92 -5.68 -7.15
N MET A 38 8.96 -5.83 -6.23
CA MET A 38 9.22 -6.47 -4.93
C MET A 38 9.65 -7.92 -5.15
N PRO A 39 10.56 -8.47 -4.31
CA PRO A 39 10.98 -9.86 -4.46
C PRO A 39 9.77 -10.80 -4.38
N ALA A 40 9.68 -11.73 -5.32
CA ALA A 40 8.65 -12.74 -5.30
C ALA A 40 8.82 -13.66 -4.08
N ARG A 41 7.69 -14.16 -3.55
CA ARG A 41 7.68 -15.18 -2.49
C ARG A 41 8.46 -16.42 -2.96
N GLY A 42 9.24 -17.04 -2.07
CA GLY A 42 10.03 -18.24 -2.36
C GLY A 42 11.42 -18.00 -2.96
N LEU A 43 11.79 -16.75 -3.27
CA LEU A 43 13.19 -16.41 -3.58
C LEU A 43 14.09 -16.69 -2.37
N SER A 44 15.34 -17.07 -2.62
CA SER A 44 16.34 -17.21 -1.57
C SER A 44 16.94 -15.87 -1.14
N MET A 45 17.51 -15.81 0.06
CA MET A 45 18.26 -14.64 0.52
C MET A 45 19.34 -14.20 -0.48
N GLY A 46 20.10 -15.14 -1.05
CA GLY A 46 21.13 -14.85 -2.04
C GLY A 46 20.56 -14.32 -3.36
N GLU A 47 19.42 -14.85 -3.82
CA GLU A 47 18.73 -14.32 -5.01
C GLU A 47 18.20 -12.90 -4.78
N VAL A 48 17.69 -12.62 -3.58
CA VAL A 48 17.25 -11.27 -3.21
C VAL A 48 18.46 -10.33 -3.16
N GLU A 49 19.54 -10.71 -2.48
CA GLU A 49 20.76 -9.89 -2.41
C GLU A 49 21.38 -9.64 -3.79
N SER A 50 21.37 -10.64 -4.67
CA SER A 50 21.87 -10.51 -6.05
C SER A 50 21.02 -9.58 -6.91
N ARG A 51 19.70 -9.52 -6.70
CA ARG A 51 18.78 -8.70 -7.53
C ARG A 51 18.60 -7.29 -7.00
N TYR A 52 18.60 -7.12 -5.68
CA TYR A 52 18.27 -5.87 -5.00
C TYR A 52 19.47 -5.24 -4.28
N GLY A 53 20.61 -5.91 -4.27
CA GLY A 53 21.80 -5.50 -3.52
C GLY A 53 21.72 -5.84 -2.03
N ALA A 54 22.72 -5.37 -1.30
CA ALA A 54 22.76 -5.52 0.14
C ALA A 54 21.62 -4.72 0.81
N PRO A 55 20.93 -5.28 1.82
CA PRO A 55 19.91 -4.56 2.55
C PRO A 55 20.52 -3.41 3.36
N GLN A 56 19.75 -2.35 3.60
CA GLN A 56 20.16 -1.23 4.47
C GLN A 56 20.34 -1.69 5.92
N SER A 57 19.49 -2.61 6.38
CA SER A 57 19.58 -3.17 7.73
C SER A 57 19.04 -4.59 7.76
N LYS A 58 19.67 -5.45 8.57
CA LYS A 58 19.18 -6.78 8.92
C LYS A 58 18.69 -6.69 10.37
N LEU A 59 17.37 -6.69 10.57
CA LEU A 59 16.79 -6.58 11.90
C LEU A 59 16.95 -7.88 12.67
N GLU A 60 16.91 -7.77 14.00
CA GLU A 60 16.94 -8.93 14.89
C GLU A 60 15.87 -9.95 14.49
N PRO A 61 16.24 -11.23 14.31
CA PRO A 61 15.31 -12.27 13.98
C PRO A 61 14.28 -12.46 15.10
N ARG A 62 13.08 -12.90 14.74
CA ARG A 62 11.98 -13.15 15.68
C ARG A 62 11.44 -14.56 15.50
N GLY A 63 10.86 -15.12 16.55
CA GLY A 63 10.47 -16.53 16.57
C GLY A 63 11.64 -17.43 17.02
N GLY A 64 11.51 -18.73 16.78
CA GLY A 64 12.52 -19.73 17.14
C GLY A 64 12.40 -20.30 18.55
N GLN A 65 11.53 -19.75 19.42
CA GLN A 65 11.39 -20.25 20.81
C GLN A 65 10.70 -21.61 20.90
N LYS A 66 9.91 -21.98 19.88
CA LYS A 66 9.21 -23.27 19.79
C LYS A 66 9.35 -23.80 18.38
N ARG A 67 9.30 -25.13 18.22
CA ARG A 67 9.34 -25.77 16.90
C ARG A 67 8.26 -25.24 15.94
N GLN A 68 7.09 -24.90 16.47
CA GLN A 68 5.97 -24.34 15.70
C GLN A 68 6.11 -22.85 15.37
N TRP A 69 7.11 -22.15 15.93
CA TRP A 69 7.36 -20.73 15.72
C TRP A 69 8.67 -20.58 14.94
N PRO A 70 8.62 -20.63 13.61
CA PRO A 70 9.83 -20.54 12.81
C PRO A 70 10.55 -19.22 13.06
N THR A 71 11.88 -19.24 12.95
CA THR A 71 12.70 -18.03 13.00
C THR A 71 12.50 -17.23 11.71
N ILE A 72 12.10 -15.97 11.86
CA ILE A 72 11.87 -15.01 10.78
C ILE A 72 12.99 -13.98 10.78
N ASN A 73 13.78 -13.99 9.72
CA ASN A 73 14.78 -12.98 9.43
C ASN A 73 14.12 -11.82 8.67
N ARG A 74 14.54 -10.58 8.94
CA ARG A 74 13.90 -9.38 8.36
C ARG A 74 14.95 -8.44 7.83
N TRP A 75 14.91 -8.20 6.52
CA TRP A 75 15.85 -7.31 5.85
C TRP A 75 15.13 -6.09 5.32
N VAL A 76 15.66 -4.91 5.62
CA VAL A 76 15.10 -3.62 5.25
C VAL A 76 15.84 -3.11 4.02
N TYR A 77 15.08 -2.83 2.97
CA TYR A 77 15.49 -2.09 1.79
C TYR A 77 14.83 -0.71 1.80
N PRO A 78 15.27 0.25 0.96
CA PRO A 78 14.69 1.60 0.96
C PRO A 78 13.16 1.60 0.75
N ALA A 79 12.68 0.81 -0.22
CA ALA A 79 11.26 0.79 -0.61
C ALA A 79 10.41 -0.29 0.10
N PHE A 80 11.03 -1.31 0.69
CA PHE A 80 10.29 -2.43 1.28
C PHE A 80 11.10 -3.17 2.33
N THR A 81 10.41 -3.97 3.16
CA THR A 81 11.01 -4.91 4.10
C THR A 81 10.67 -6.34 3.67
N VAL A 82 11.69 -7.18 3.52
CA VAL A 82 11.56 -8.60 3.16
C VAL A 82 11.65 -9.46 4.41
N TYR A 83 10.72 -10.39 4.55
CA TYR A 83 10.65 -11.37 5.63
C TYR A 83 11.03 -12.74 5.08
N PHE A 84 11.96 -13.41 5.75
CA PHE A 84 12.43 -14.73 5.37
C PHE A 84 12.19 -15.74 6.48
N GLU A 85 11.64 -16.89 6.13
CA GLU A 85 11.73 -18.08 6.96
C GLU A 85 12.92 -18.91 6.48
N LYS A 86 13.81 -19.29 7.40
CA LYS A 86 15.09 -19.96 7.07
C LYS A 86 15.87 -19.10 6.07
N HIS A 87 15.82 -19.45 4.78
CA HIS A 87 16.51 -18.76 3.69
C HIS A 87 15.57 -18.31 2.57
N LYS A 88 14.25 -18.43 2.74
CA LYS A 88 13.26 -18.19 1.67
C LYS A 88 12.32 -17.05 2.03
N VAL A 89 12.01 -16.20 1.06
CA VAL A 89 11.05 -15.10 1.20
C VAL A 89 9.68 -15.69 1.53
N VAL A 90 9.12 -15.27 2.67
CA VAL A 90 7.74 -15.61 3.07
C VAL A 90 6.81 -14.42 2.88
N ASP A 91 7.29 -13.19 3.05
CA ASP A 91 6.47 -12.00 2.88
C ASP A 91 7.31 -10.77 2.54
N VAL A 92 6.68 -9.79 1.89
CA VAL A 92 7.32 -8.52 1.56
C VAL A 92 6.33 -7.39 1.79
N VAL A 93 6.73 -6.41 2.59
CA VAL A 93 5.89 -5.28 2.97
C VAL A 93 6.51 -4.01 2.39
N ALA A 94 5.75 -3.23 1.63
CA ALA A 94 6.20 -1.93 1.16
C ALA A 94 6.41 -1.00 2.37
N ASN A 95 7.53 -0.28 2.39
CA ASN A 95 7.73 0.80 3.34
C ASN A 95 6.84 1.95 2.88
N LYS A 96 6.06 2.56 3.79
CA LYS A 96 5.10 3.63 3.46
C LYS A 96 5.71 4.66 2.51
N ALA A 97 5.02 4.93 1.40
CA ALA A 97 5.52 5.83 0.36
C ALA A 97 5.37 7.31 0.77
N ASP A 98 4.36 7.63 1.59
CA ASP A 98 3.99 9.00 1.95
C ASP A 98 3.84 9.19 3.47
N ALA A 99 4.23 10.35 4.00
CA ALA A 99 4.10 10.70 5.41
C ALA A 99 2.63 10.72 5.91
N ASN A 100 1.67 10.89 4.99
CA ASN A 100 0.23 10.93 5.27
C ASN A 100 -0.44 9.55 5.15
N GLU A 101 0.31 8.48 4.86
CA GLU A 101 -0.24 7.13 4.75
C GLU A 101 -0.58 6.57 6.15
N VAL A 102 -1.88 6.46 6.44
CA VAL A 102 -2.38 5.80 7.64
C VAL A 102 -2.18 4.30 7.49
N GLY A 103 -1.13 3.81 8.15
CA GLY A 103 -0.81 2.38 8.18
C GLY A 103 -1.85 1.58 8.97
N PRO A 104 -1.79 0.24 8.93
CA PRO A 104 -2.72 -0.61 9.67
C PRO A 104 -2.70 -0.25 11.16
N LYS A 105 -3.89 -0.34 11.80
CA LYS A 105 -4.09 -0.02 13.21
C LYS A 105 -2.98 -0.70 14.05
N PRO A 106 -2.21 0.07 14.85
CA PRO A 106 -1.11 -0.50 15.62
C PRO A 106 -1.64 -1.60 16.54
N ALA A 107 -0.84 -2.66 16.71
CA ALA A 107 -1.19 -3.76 17.61
C ALA A 107 -1.42 -3.20 19.02
N ILE A 108 -2.56 -3.54 19.61
CA ILE A 108 -2.89 -3.23 21.00
C ILE A 108 -1.88 -4.02 21.84
N ARG A 109 -1.08 -3.31 22.66
CA ARG A 109 -0.12 -3.92 23.58
C ARG A 109 -0.80 -4.48 24.80
#